data_AF-A0A7W3JFT7-F1
#
_entry.id   AF-A0A7W3JFT7-F1
#
_cell.length_a   1.000
_cell.length_b   1.000
_cell.length_c   1.000
_cell.angle_alpha   90.00
_cell.angle_beta   90.00
_cell.angle_gamma   90.00
#
_symmetry.space_group_name_H-M   'P 1'
#
loop_
_entity.id
_entity.type
_entity.pdbx_description
1 polymer ?
#
loop_
_entity_poly.entity_id
_entity_poly.type
_entity_poly.pdbx_seq_one_letter_code
_entity_poly.pdbx_strand_id
1 'polypeptide(L)'
;MAVAVVGVPMVVLGEDSDAITPWSTVTATPDDAAADPSTDDASGSSADDAVDGTATATPSITEATGDSRTPTAADAASPSGEAAPRGDLPGWSQIFVDDFDESVEQGGFPGPYSDSWLAYDGFTDTADVGTYRASAVSAADGVLSLGVSTHGDEVTSSAVVPLVDGLWGGQTYGRYSVRLRADPVPGYSAAFLLWSDDNDWNDGEVDFPEGHLDKNVRAYNHTPGNPSENSFARRTAVPFTDWHTYTIDWTPDEIAFSIDGVTIGTTSHDIPTAKLHWVMQIETTKTTPPDGAEGAVQVDWATIYRYEG
;
A
#
# COMPACT_ATOMS: atom_id res chain seq x y z
N MET A 1 -24.06 12.82 25.19
CA MET A 1 -22.64 12.44 25.35
C MET A 1 -22.15 12.07 23.97
N ALA A 2 -21.32 12.92 23.37
CA ALA A 2 -20.82 12.79 22.01
C ALA A 2 -19.43 12.16 22.05
N VAL A 3 -19.23 11.12 21.24
CA VAL A 3 -17.94 10.47 21.02
C VAL A 3 -17.25 11.24 19.90
N ALA A 4 -16.08 11.81 20.18
CA ALA A 4 -15.25 12.49 19.20
C ALA A 4 -14.41 11.45 18.44
N VAL A 5 -14.57 11.41 17.13
CA VAL A 5 -13.65 10.74 16.21
C VAL A 5 -12.48 11.69 15.99
N VAL A 6 -11.28 11.28 16.38
CA VAL A 6 -10.04 12.04 16.17
C VAL A 6 -9.49 11.61 14.81
N GLY A 7 -9.70 12.45 13.78
CA GLY A 7 -9.01 12.33 12.51
C GLY A 7 -7.60 12.90 12.62
N VAL A 8 -6.60 12.11 12.25
CA VAL A 8 -5.21 12.56 12.10
C VAL A 8 -5.10 13.32 10.77
N PRO A 9 -4.60 14.57 10.72
CA PRO A 9 -4.48 15.30 9.46
C PRO A 9 -3.25 14.81 8.68
N MET A 10 -3.48 14.30 7.46
CA MET A 10 -2.44 13.88 6.53
C MET A 10 -1.82 15.13 5.87
N VAL A 11 -0.55 15.40 6.15
CA VAL A 11 0.22 16.51 5.55
C VAL A 11 0.99 15.97 4.34
N VAL A 12 0.77 16.57 3.17
CA VAL A 12 1.54 16.33 1.94
C VAL A 12 2.80 17.20 1.98
N LEU A 13 3.98 16.62 1.83
CA LEU A 13 5.24 17.36 1.70
C LEU A 13 5.75 17.28 0.26
N GLY A 14 6.14 18.44 -0.27
CA GLY A 14 6.86 18.58 -1.54
C GLY A 14 8.37 18.39 -1.34
N GLU A 15 9.03 18.04 -2.44
CA GLU A 15 10.44 17.65 -2.50
C GLU A 15 11.38 18.79 -2.08
N ASP A 16 12.36 18.44 -1.25
CA ASP A 16 13.54 19.21 -0.85
C ASP A 16 13.34 20.59 -0.16
N SER A 17 12.86 20.62 1.10
CA SER A 17 13.32 21.59 2.13
C SER A 17 12.76 21.35 3.55
N ASP A 18 13.61 21.52 4.57
CA ASP A 18 13.29 21.46 6.02
C ASP A 18 12.54 22.71 6.55
N ALA A 19 11.48 23.19 5.86
CA ALA A 19 10.73 24.36 6.32
C ALA A 19 9.21 24.18 6.27
N ILE A 20 8.59 24.20 7.45
CA ILE A 20 7.14 24.17 7.68
C ILE A 20 6.55 25.57 7.41
N THR A 21 5.59 25.66 6.48
CA THR A 21 4.65 26.79 6.43
C THR A 21 3.21 26.28 6.55
N PRO A 22 2.37 26.88 7.42
CA PRO A 22 0.98 26.48 7.57
C PRO A 22 0.13 27.05 6.44
N TRP A 23 -0.89 26.31 6.01
CA TRP A 23 -1.95 26.85 5.15
C TRP A 23 -3.17 27.25 5.98
N SER A 24 -3.73 28.41 5.65
CA SER A 24 -5.00 28.92 6.19
C SER A 24 -6.17 28.36 5.40
N THR A 25 -7.19 27.90 6.10
CA THR A 25 -8.52 27.60 5.54
C THR A 25 -9.18 28.89 5.02
N VAL A 26 -9.50 28.95 3.73
CA VAL A 26 -10.53 29.88 3.22
C VAL A 26 -11.89 29.25 3.53
N THR A 27 -12.55 29.76 4.57
CA THR A 27 -13.95 29.46 4.85
C THR A 27 -14.81 30.48 4.09
N ALA A 28 -15.57 30.02 3.10
CA ALA A 28 -16.65 30.82 2.52
C ALA A 28 -17.88 30.73 3.43
N THR A 29 -18.42 31.87 3.85
CA THR A 29 -19.76 32.02 4.47
C THR A 29 -20.50 33.12 3.71
N PRO A 30 -21.84 33.06 3.54
CA PRO A 30 -22.55 33.92 2.61
C PRO A 30 -22.98 35.27 3.23
N ASP A 31 -22.96 36.28 2.35
CA ASP A 31 -23.61 37.61 2.32
C ASP A 31 -23.82 38.45 3.58
N ASP A 32 -23.32 39.69 3.53
CA ASP A 32 -24.15 40.88 3.79
C ASP A 32 -23.65 42.10 2.98
N ALA A 33 -24.60 42.85 2.42
CA ALA A 33 -24.41 43.90 1.42
C ALA A 33 -24.10 45.30 1.98
N ALA A 34 -23.34 46.13 1.25
CA ALA A 34 -23.62 47.57 1.01
C ALA A 34 -22.55 48.31 0.16
N ALA A 35 -23.01 48.88 -0.96
CA ALA A 35 -22.76 50.21 -1.57
C ALA A 35 -21.34 50.71 -2.02
N ASP A 36 -21.11 50.72 -3.35
CA ASP A 36 -20.90 51.86 -4.33
C ASP A 36 -19.97 53.08 -4.00
N PRO A 37 -19.46 53.93 -4.95
CA PRO A 37 -19.49 53.90 -6.44
C PRO A 37 -18.22 54.25 -7.27
N SER A 38 -18.37 54.00 -8.59
CA SER A 38 -17.89 54.79 -9.78
C SER A 38 -16.40 54.69 -10.19
N THR A 39 -15.98 54.71 -11.48
CA THR A 39 -16.51 55.31 -12.72
C THR A 39 -16.03 54.58 -14.01
N ASP A 40 -16.92 54.55 -15.02
CA ASP A 40 -16.76 54.75 -16.48
C ASP A 40 -15.48 54.32 -17.24
N ASP A 41 -15.62 53.57 -18.35
CA ASP A 41 -15.80 54.17 -19.69
C ASP A 41 -16.19 53.12 -20.77
N ALA A 42 -16.77 53.61 -21.87
CA ALA A 42 -17.75 52.94 -22.72
C ALA A 42 -17.26 52.53 -24.15
N SER A 43 -18.23 52.01 -24.92
CA SER A 43 -18.33 51.81 -26.38
C SER A 43 -18.01 50.40 -26.92
N GLY A 44 -18.82 49.76 -27.78
CA GLY A 44 -20.14 50.08 -28.33
C GLY A 44 -20.60 49.07 -29.40
N SER A 45 -21.91 49.11 -29.69
CA SER A 45 -22.59 48.78 -30.96
C SER A 45 -22.94 47.32 -31.35
N SER A 46 -24.24 47.03 -31.15
CA SER A 46 -25.27 46.66 -32.14
C SER A 46 -25.47 45.22 -32.67
N ALA A 47 -26.75 44.83 -32.55
CA ALA A 47 -27.65 44.17 -33.50
C ALA A 47 -27.93 42.66 -33.35
N ASP A 48 -29.21 42.42 -33.01
CA ASP A 48 -30.08 41.27 -33.22
C ASP A 48 -29.56 40.12 -34.08
N ASP A 49 -29.63 38.90 -33.53
CA ASP A 49 -30.30 37.80 -34.22
C ASP A 49 -30.90 36.82 -33.20
N ALA A 50 -32.17 36.47 -33.44
CA ALA A 50 -32.94 35.54 -32.65
C ALA A 50 -32.57 34.10 -33.01
N VAL A 51 -32.17 33.30 -32.01
CA VAL A 51 -32.22 31.84 -32.09
C VAL A 51 -32.80 31.26 -30.80
N ASP A 52 -33.75 30.37 -31.04
CA ASP A 52 -34.56 29.53 -30.18
C ASP A 52 -33.82 28.96 -28.95
N GLY A 53 -34.48 29.03 -27.80
CA GLY A 53 -33.93 28.66 -26.50
C GLY A 53 -33.88 27.16 -26.29
N THR A 54 -32.72 26.54 -26.51
CA THR A 54 -32.42 25.19 -26.04
C THR A 54 -32.02 25.25 -24.57
N ALA A 55 -32.91 24.77 -23.70
CA ALA A 55 -32.67 24.59 -22.28
C ALA A 55 -31.39 23.75 -22.04
N THR A 56 -30.39 24.36 -21.44
CA THR A 56 -29.20 23.67 -20.94
C THR A 56 -29.61 22.86 -19.69
N ALA A 57 -29.85 21.57 -19.87
CA ALA A 57 -30.01 20.66 -18.75
C ALA A 57 -28.64 20.45 -18.09
N THR A 58 -28.46 21.02 -16.90
CA THR A 58 -27.38 20.67 -15.99
C THR A 58 -27.49 19.17 -15.66
N PRO A 59 -26.46 18.33 -15.87
CA PRO A 59 -26.49 16.98 -15.35
C PRO A 59 -26.51 17.06 -13.82
N SER A 60 -27.60 16.62 -13.22
CA SER A 60 -27.65 16.38 -11.78
C SER A 60 -26.71 15.22 -11.47
N ILE A 61 -25.59 15.51 -10.82
CA ILE A 61 -24.77 14.51 -10.17
C ILE A 61 -25.66 13.92 -9.07
N THR A 62 -26.18 12.72 -9.31
CA THR A 62 -26.74 11.90 -8.25
C THR A 62 -25.55 11.40 -7.45
N GLU A 63 -25.39 11.90 -6.23
CA GLU A 63 -24.48 11.30 -5.25
C GLU A 63 -24.83 9.81 -5.17
N ALA A 64 -23.93 8.95 -5.67
CA ALA A 64 -23.95 7.55 -5.34
C ALA A 64 -23.65 7.47 -3.85
N THR A 65 -24.71 7.35 -3.04
CA THR A 65 -24.60 7.01 -1.63
C THR A 65 -23.84 5.69 -1.56
N GLY A 66 -22.55 5.77 -1.20
CA GLY A 66 -21.75 4.62 -0.86
C GLY A 66 -22.54 3.79 0.16
N ASP A 67 -22.75 2.53 -0.18
CA ASP A 67 -23.46 1.56 0.65
C ASP A 67 -22.67 1.42 1.96
N SER A 68 -23.05 2.18 2.98
CA SER A 68 -22.54 2.04 4.33
C SER A 68 -23.13 0.74 4.88
N ARG A 69 -22.49 -0.37 4.54
CA ARG A 69 -22.83 -1.67 5.12
C ARG A 69 -22.53 -1.61 6.60
N THR A 70 -23.51 -1.97 7.40
CA THR A 70 -23.32 -2.21 8.83
C THR A 70 -22.33 -3.36 8.97
N PRO A 71 -21.24 -3.22 9.75
CA PRO A 71 -20.26 -4.30 9.93
C PRO A 71 -20.97 -5.57 10.38
N THR A 72 -20.70 -6.69 9.70
CA THR A 72 -21.20 -7.98 10.16
C THR A 72 -20.43 -8.37 11.42
N ALA A 73 -20.99 -9.22 12.29
CA ALA A 73 -20.28 -9.68 13.49
C ALA A 73 -18.90 -10.35 13.20
N ALA A 74 -18.64 -10.74 11.95
CA ALA A 74 -17.34 -11.20 11.45
C ALA A 74 -16.31 -10.06 11.27
N ASP A 75 -16.72 -8.84 10.92
CA ASP A 75 -15.83 -7.67 10.80
C ASP A 75 -15.27 -7.22 12.15
N ALA A 76 -15.97 -7.49 13.25
CA ALA A 76 -15.55 -7.14 14.61
C ALA A 76 -14.59 -8.16 15.26
N ALA A 77 -14.22 -9.22 14.54
CA ALA A 77 -13.38 -10.32 15.05
C ALA A 77 -11.95 -10.33 14.48
N SER A 78 -11.62 -9.47 13.49
CA SER A 78 -10.26 -9.38 12.96
C SER A 78 -9.32 -8.68 13.98
N PRO A 79 -8.10 -9.20 14.20
CA PRO A 79 -7.04 -8.59 15.02
C PRO A 79 -6.77 -7.11 14.74
N SER A 80 -6.99 -6.67 13.51
CA SER A 80 -6.73 -5.30 13.05
C SER A 80 -7.99 -4.41 13.00
N GLY A 81 -9.17 -4.99 13.25
CA GLY A 81 -10.48 -4.32 13.14
C GLY A 81 -11.02 -4.20 11.71
N GLU A 82 -10.37 -4.80 10.71
CA GLU A 82 -10.83 -4.87 9.32
C GLU A 82 -10.63 -6.28 8.77
N ALA A 83 -11.72 -6.98 8.45
CA ALA A 83 -11.65 -8.32 7.89
C ALA A 83 -11.03 -8.34 6.48
N ALA A 84 -10.46 -9.50 6.11
CA ALA A 84 -9.96 -9.72 4.76
C ALA A 84 -11.09 -9.53 3.73
N PRO A 85 -10.86 -8.77 2.64
CA PRO A 85 -11.85 -8.63 1.59
C PRO A 85 -12.08 -10.00 0.93
N ARG A 86 -13.35 -10.35 0.63
CA ARG A 86 -13.70 -11.59 -0.06
C ARG A 86 -14.63 -11.36 -1.24
N GLY A 87 -14.31 -12.01 -2.36
CA GLY A 87 -15.03 -11.92 -3.64
C GLY A 87 -14.41 -10.92 -4.61
N ASP A 88 -14.91 -10.97 -5.84
CA ASP A 88 -14.42 -10.16 -6.97
C ASP A 88 -14.73 -8.66 -6.82
N LEU A 89 -13.93 -7.83 -7.47
CA LEU A 89 -14.12 -6.39 -7.59
C LEU A 89 -14.38 -6.01 -9.05
N PRO A 90 -14.95 -4.83 -9.34
CA PRO A 90 -15.06 -4.37 -10.72
C PRO A 90 -13.70 -4.35 -11.43
N GLY A 91 -13.54 -5.16 -12.48
CA GLY A 91 -12.29 -5.30 -13.24
C GLY A 91 -11.26 -6.27 -12.65
N TRP A 92 -11.57 -6.95 -11.53
CA TRP A 92 -10.63 -7.82 -10.84
C TRP A 92 -11.28 -9.11 -10.31
N SER A 93 -10.66 -10.26 -10.57
CA SER A 93 -11.07 -11.53 -9.97
C SER A 93 -10.20 -11.87 -8.76
N GLN A 94 -10.78 -12.20 -7.61
CA GLN A 94 -9.99 -12.61 -6.45
C GLN A 94 -9.41 -14.02 -6.67
N ILE A 95 -8.10 -14.16 -6.57
CA ILE A 95 -7.40 -15.44 -6.80
C ILE A 95 -6.66 -15.95 -5.56
N PHE A 96 -6.49 -15.11 -4.55
CA PHE A 96 -5.84 -15.46 -3.30
C PHE A 96 -6.39 -14.60 -2.17
N VAL A 97 -6.65 -15.21 -1.01
CA VAL A 97 -6.94 -14.50 0.23
C VAL A 97 -6.59 -15.41 1.42
N ASP A 98 -5.87 -14.87 2.39
CA ASP A 98 -5.55 -15.55 3.65
C ASP A 98 -5.65 -14.55 4.81
N ASP A 99 -6.30 -14.99 5.89
CA ASP A 99 -6.50 -14.30 7.18
C ASP A 99 -5.90 -15.08 8.35
N PHE A 100 -5.05 -16.07 8.07
CA PHE A 100 -4.18 -16.76 9.01
C PHE A 100 -4.88 -17.42 10.22
N ASP A 101 -6.05 -18.02 9.97
CA ASP A 101 -6.89 -18.68 10.98
C ASP A 101 -6.21 -19.89 11.69
N GLU A 102 -5.25 -20.54 11.03
CA GLU A 102 -4.54 -21.69 11.59
C GLU A 102 -3.29 -21.28 12.38
N SER A 103 -3.17 -21.75 13.62
CA SER A 103 -2.01 -21.46 14.45
C SER A 103 -0.81 -22.34 14.08
N VAL A 104 0.34 -21.71 13.96
CA VAL A 104 1.63 -22.31 13.65
C VAL A 104 2.71 -21.67 14.52
N GLU A 105 3.25 -22.45 15.45
CA GLU A 105 4.35 -22.04 16.31
C GLU A 105 5.62 -21.72 15.49
N GLN A 106 6.49 -20.91 16.09
CA GLN A 106 7.79 -20.58 15.51
C GLN A 106 8.59 -21.85 15.13
N GLY A 107 9.08 -21.92 13.89
CA GLY A 107 9.74 -23.12 13.36
C GLY A 107 8.81 -24.13 12.69
N GLY A 108 7.49 -23.92 12.74
CA GLY A 108 6.48 -24.78 12.11
C GLY A 108 5.97 -24.30 10.75
N PHE A 109 6.21 -23.05 10.38
CA PHE A 109 5.69 -22.46 9.14
C PHE A 109 6.42 -23.04 7.91
N PRO A 110 5.73 -23.35 6.78
CA PRO A 110 4.31 -23.04 6.50
C PRO A 110 3.31 -24.01 7.14
N GLY A 111 3.70 -25.23 7.49
CA GLY A 111 2.79 -26.19 8.14
C GLY A 111 1.47 -26.36 7.35
N PRO A 112 0.29 -26.05 7.94
CA PRO A 112 -0.99 -26.10 7.22
C PRO A 112 -1.09 -25.14 6.04
N TYR A 113 -0.28 -24.09 6.00
CA TYR A 113 -0.20 -23.12 4.92
C TYR A 113 0.63 -23.60 3.72
N SER A 114 1.10 -24.85 3.67
CA SER A 114 2.02 -25.30 2.61
C SER A 114 1.46 -25.23 1.20
N ASP A 115 0.13 -25.20 1.05
CA ASP A 115 -0.54 -25.04 -0.24
C ASP A 115 -0.80 -23.57 -0.61
N SER A 116 -0.59 -22.62 0.31
CA SER A 116 -0.83 -21.19 0.10
C SER A 116 0.39 -20.31 0.35
N TRP A 117 1.45 -20.82 0.98
CA TRP A 117 2.62 -20.05 1.36
C TRP A 117 3.92 -20.86 1.28
N LEU A 118 4.97 -20.19 0.82
CA LEU A 118 6.36 -20.59 0.97
C LEU A 118 7.05 -19.62 1.94
N ALA A 119 7.92 -20.13 2.82
CA ALA A 119 8.86 -19.29 3.57
C ALA A 119 10.29 -19.46 3.04
N TYR A 120 11.04 -18.37 2.99
CA TYR A 120 12.46 -18.41 2.66
C TYR A 120 13.27 -18.95 3.83
N ASP A 121 14.30 -19.75 3.52
CA ASP A 121 15.15 -20.36 4.54
C ASP A 121 16.58 -20.61 4.04
N GLY A 122 17.56 -20.26 4.89
CA GLY A 122 18.94 -20.73 4.78
C GLY A 122 19.86 -19.93 3.86
N PHE A 123 19.38 -18.86 3.23
CA PHE A 123 20.18 -17.96 2.39
C PHE A 123 20.16 -16.51 2.89
N THR A 124 21.18 -15.75 2.50
CA THR A 124 21.37 -14.37 2.94
C THR A 124 20.27 -13.46 2.40
N ASP A 125 19.90 -12.44 3.17
CA ASP A 125 19.03 -11.37 2.71
C ASP A 125 19.68 -10.52 1.61
N THR A 126 18.89 -9.68 0.95
CA THR A 126 19.32 -8.86 -0.20
C THR A 126 20.40 -7.83 0.16
N ALA A 127 20.52 -7.52 1.44
CA ALA A 127 21.52 -6.62 2.01
C ALA A 127 22.85 -7.31 2.31
N ASP A 128 22.96 -8.62 2.07
CA ASP A 128 24.12 -9.46 2.32
C ASP A 128 24.56 -9.50 3.80
N VAL A 129 23.63 -9.33 4.76
CA VAL A 129 23.95 -9.32 6.20
C VAL A 129 23.12 -10.34 6.98
N GLY A 130 21.80 -10.30 6.87
CA GLY A 130 20.89 -11.21 7.57
C GLY A 130 20.78 -12.55 6.85
N THR A 131 20.27 -13.58 7.53
CA THR A 131 19.86 -14.84 6.89
C THR A 131 18.36 -14.99 6.99
N TYR A 132 17.69 -15.29 5.87
CA TYR A 132 16.28 -15.66 5.91
C TYR A 132 16.11 -16.98 6.68
N ARG A 133 15.23 -16.98 7.67
CA ARG A 133 14.91 -18.15 8.49
C ARG A 133 13.41 -18.41 8.46
N ALA A 134 13.00 -19.56 7.93
CA ALA A 134 11.60 -19.98 8.04
C ALA A 134 11.20 -20.17 9.51
N SER A 135 12.18 -20.48 10.38
CA SER A 135 11.99 -20.53 11.83
C SER A 135 11.74 -19.18 12.48
N ALA A 136 11.73 -18.07 11.77
CA ALA A 136 11.30 -16.77 12.29
C ALA A 136 9.85 -16.44 11.92
N VAL A 137 9.19 -17.30 11.14
CA VAL A 137 7.80 -17.13 10.72
C VAL A 137 6.88 -17.97 11.59
N SER A 138 5.75 -17.39 12.00
CA SER A 138 4.71 -18.03 12.80
C SER A 138 3.34 -17.44 12.47
N ALA A 139 2.26 -18.14 12.83
CA ALA A 139 0.91 -17.63 12.72
C ALA A 139 0.14 -17.93 14.01
N ALA A 140 -0.58 -16.97 14.57
CA ALA A 140 -1.42 -17.19 15.74
C ALA A 140 -2.51 -16.12 15.80
N ASP A 141 -3.68 -16.49 16.32
CA ASP A 141 -4.79 -15.58 16.56
C ASP A 141 -5.18 -14.73 15.32
N GLY A 142 -5.12 -15.31 14.10
CA GLY A 142 -5.44 -14.59 12.85
C GLY A 142 -4.33 -13.66 12.35
N VAL A 143 -3.10 -13.81 12.84
CA VAL A 143 -1.97 -12.95 12.47
C VAL A 143 -0.75 -13.77 12.07
N LEU A 144 -0.24 -13.54 10.86
CA LEU A 144 1.10 -13.96 10.45
C LEU A 144 2.14 -13.01 11.03
N SER A 145 3.19 -13.57 11.64
CA SER A 145 4.34 -12.81 12.14
C SER A 145 5.60 -13.15 11.36
N LEU A 146 6.19 -12.15 10.73
CA LEU A 146 7.50 -12.16 10.08
C LEU A 146 8.55 -11.63 11.06
N GLY A 147 9.13 -12.53 11.85
CA GLY A 147 10.07 -12.19 12.92
C GLY A 147 11.47 -11.86 12.42
N VAL A 148 12.13 -10.93 13.11
CA VAL A 148 13.53 -10.55 12.88
C VAL A 148 14.27 -10.40 14.21
N SER A 149 15.57 -10.69 14.20
CA SER A 149 16.39 -10.56 15.40
C SER A 149 17.89 -10.49 15.11
N THR A 150 18.61 -9.67 15.88
CA THR A 150 20.08 -9.68 15.93
C THR A 150 20.53 -10.03 17.34
N HIS A 151 21.19 -11.18 17.49
CA HIS A 151 21.78 -11.64 18.75
C HIS A 151 23.20 -12.14 18.50
N GLY A 152 24.20 -11.31 18.81
CA GLY A 152 25.59 -11.56 18.49
C GLY A 152 25.82 -11.65 16.97
N ASP A 153 26.38 -12.78 16.52
CA ASP A 153 26.62 -13.04 15.09
C ASP A 153 25.38 -13.61 14.35
N GLU A 154 24.29 -13.88 15.07
CA GLU A 154 23.04 -14.37 14.49
C GLU A 154 22.15 -13.19 14.09
N VAL A 155 22.08 -12.93 12.79
CA VAL A 155 21.21 -11.90 12.20
C VAL A 155 20.13 -12.60 11.38
N THR A 156 18.91 -12.55 11.90
CA THR A 156 17.74 -13.25 11.35
C THR A 156 16.86 -12.27 10.60
N SER A 157 16.59 -12.61 9.34
CA SER A 157 15.63 -11.98 8.44
C SER A 157 14.49 -12.99 8.18
N SER A 158 13.36 -12.53 7.65
CA SER A 158 12.23 -13.44 7.33
C SER A 158 11.54 -13.00 6.06
N ALA A 159 11.05 -13.97 5.28
CA ALA A 159 10.26 -13.68 4.09
C ALA A 159 9.27 -14.80 3.80
N VAL A 160 8.14 -14.43 3.20
CA VAL A 160 7.15 -15.37 2.68
C VAL A 160 6.72 -14.99 1.27
N VAL A 161 6.28 -15.99 0.52
CA VAL A 161 5.73 -15.86 -0.84
C VAL A 161 4.38 -16.56 -0.87
N PRO A 162 3.28 -15.87 -1.22
CA PRO A 162 1.98 -16.51 -1.42
C PRO A 162 2.02 -17.38 -2.68
N LEU A 163 1.36 -18.55 -2.61
CA LEU A 163 1.23 -19.51 -3.69
C LEU A 163 -0.23 -19.49 -4.18
N VAL A 164 -0.48 -18.89 -5.35
CA VAL A 164 -1.80 -18.92 -5.96
C VAL A 164 -2.06 -20.34 -6.48
N ASP A 165 -3.15 -20.97 -6.02
CA ASP A 165 -3.48 -22.37 -6.32
C ASP A 165 -2.36 -23.37 -5.97
N GLY A 166 -1.50 -23.05 -4.98
CA GLY A 166 -0.35 -23.88 -4.59
C GLY A 166 0.81 -23.87 -5.59
N LEU A 167 0.84 -22.90 -6.50
CA LEU A 167 1.86 -22.79 -7.54
C LEU A 167 2.85 -21.67 -7.27
N TRP A 168 4.12 -21.95 -7.56
CA TRP A 168 5.17 -20.94 -7.61
C TRP A 168 5.01 -20.03 -8.83
N GLY A 169 5.35 -18.76 -8.66
CA GLY A 169 5.33 -17.74 -9.69
C GLY A 169 4.16 -16.79 -9.52
N GLY A 170 4.15 -15.78 -10.38
CA GLY A 170 3.22 -14.67 -10.28
C GLY A 170 2.35 -14.51 -11.51
N GLN A 171 1.98 -13.25 -11.75
CA GLN A 171 1.14 -12.86 -12.88
C GLN A 171 1.66 -11.55 -13.47
N THR A 172 1.20 -11.24 -14.67
CA THR A 172 1.36 -9.90 -15.23
C THR A 172 0.08 -9.12 -14.89
N TYR A 173 0.25 -7.98 -14.23
CA TYR A 173 -0.84 -7.14 -13.70
C TYR A 173 -1.59 -7.82 -12.55
N GLY A 174 -2.15 -7.01 -11.66
CA GLY A 174 -2.85 -7.51 -10.48
C GLY A 174 -3.10 -6.43 -9.45
N ARG A 175 -4.01 -6.74 -8.53
CA ARG A 175 -4.18 -5.98 -7.29
C ARG A 175 -3.62 -6.81 -6.15
N TYR A 176 -2.66 -6.25 -5.42
CA TYR A 176 -2.03 -6.86 -4.27
C TYR A 176 -2.37 -6.01 -3.07
N SER A 177 -2.97 -6.59 -2.04
CA SER A 177 -3.29 -5.84 -0.83
C SER A 177 -2.91 -6.62 0.41
N VAL A 178 -2.34 -5.92 1.37
CA VAL A 178 -1.93 -6.46 2.65
C VAL A 178 -2.35 -5.53 3.76
N ARG A 179 -2.86 -6.08 4.85
CA ARG A 179 -3.07 -5.33 6.08
C ARG A 179 -2.03 -5.73 7.10
N LEU A 180 -1.17 -4.77 7.46
CA LEU A 180 -0.04 -5.03 8.35
C LEU A 180 0.23 -3.88 9.30
N ARG A 181 1.00 -4.20 10.34
CA ARG A 181 1.77 -3.26 11.17
C ARG A 181 3.14 -3.88 11.48
N ALA A 182 4.03 -3.13 12.10
CA ALA A 182 5.33 -3.63 12.53
C ALA A 182 5.75 -3.10 13.89
N ASP A 183 6.54 -3.90 14.61
CA ASP A 183 7.39 -3.38 15.66
C ASP A 183 8.47 -2.47 15.05
N PRO A 184 8.82 -1.33 15.69
CA PRO A 184 9.91 -0.50 15.23
C PRO A 184 11.26 -1.16 15.58
N VAL A 185 11.87 -1.84 14.60
CA VAL A 185 13.16 -2.53 14.78
C VAL A 185 14.28 -1.82 14.02
N PRO A 186 15.21 -1.12 14.69
CA PRO A 186 16.33 -0.46 14.03
C PRO A 186 17.21 -1.45 13.26
N GLY A 187 17.65 -1.05 12.07
CA GLY A 187 18.52 -1.88 11.21
C GLY A 187 17.78 -2.91 10.38
N TYR A 188 16.44 -2.94 10.43
CA TYR A 188 15.58 -3.75 9.56
C TYR A 188 14.64 -2.90 8.71
N SER A 189 14.31 -3.40 7.53
CA SER A 189 13.37 -2.83 6.56
C SER A 189 12.33 -3.87 6.14
N ALA A 190 11.11 -3.42 5.88
CA ALA A 190 10.19 -4.14 5.03
C ALA A 190 10.49 -3.82 3.56
N ALA A 191 10.44 -4.83 2.70
CA ALA A 191 10.42 -4.69 1.25
C ALA A 191 9.37 -5.67 0.68
N PHE A 192 8.13 -5.21 0.55
CA PHE A 192 7.06 -6.04 0.00
C PHE A 192 6.99 -5.76 -1.49
N LEU A 193 7.46 -6.69 -2.30
CA LEU A 193 7.89 -6.43 -3.66
C LEU A 193 7.27 -7.38 -4.67
N LEU A 194 7.00 -6.87 -5.87
CA LEU A 194 6.69 -7.68 -7.04
C LEU A 194 8.00 -7.94 -7.80
N TRP A 195 8.48 -9.19 -7.78
CA TRP A 195 9.75 -9.62 -8.37
C TRP A 195 9.58 -10.48 -9.61
N SER A 196 10.50 -10.39 -10.56
CA SER A 196 10.49 -11.20 -11.78
C SER A 196 10.48 -12.71 -11.51
N ASP A 197 9.53 -13.41 -12.13
CA ASP A 197 9.51 -14.88 -12.15
C ASP A 197 10.75 -15.49 -12.83
N ASP A 198 11.36 -14.76 -13.76
CA ASP A 198 12.60 -15.17 -14.45
C ASP A 198 13.85 -14.79 -13.64
N ASN A 199 13.68 -14.12 -12.49
CA ASN A 199 14.74 -13.61 -11.62
C ASN A 199 15.71 -12.68 -12.39
N ASP A 200 15.17 -11.86 -13.29
CA ASP A 200 15.87 -10.79 -14.01
C ASP A 200 15.34 -9.44 -13.55
N TRP A 201 16.18 -8.64 -12.88
CA TRP A 201 15.79 -7.31 -12.40
C TRP A 201 15.40 -6.36 -13.54
N ASN A 202 15.89 -6.60 -14.77
CA ASN A 202 15.53 -5.78 -15.93
C ASN A 202 14.06 -5.90 -16.32
N ASP A 203 13.34 -6.89 -15.82
CA ASP A 203 11.90 -7.00 -16.03
C ASP A 203 11.09 -5.97 -15.24
N GLY A 204 11.74 -5.29 -14.29
CA GLY A 204 11.13 -4.33 -13.37
C GLY A 204 10.89 -4.93 -11.98
N GLU A 205 10.59 -4.03 -11.04
CA GLU A 205 10.28 -4.35 -9.65
C GLU A 205 9.36 -3.26 -9.09
N VAL A 206 8.35 -3.65 -8.31
CA VAL A 206 7.38 -2.72 -7.71
C VAL A 206 7.30 -2.98 -6.22
N ASP A 207 7.63 -1.97 -5.41
CA ASP A 207 7.80 -2.15 -3.96
C ASP A 207 6.78 -1.34 -3.18
N PHE A 208 5.91 -2.02 -2.46
CA PHE A 208 4.98 -1.40 -1.52
C PHE A 208 4.33 -2.40 -0.55
N PRO A 209 4.37 -2.14 0.77
CA PRO A 209 5.15 -1.09 1.45
C PRO A 209 6.65 -1.41 1.50
N GLU A 210 7.50 -0.38 1.35
CA GLU A 210 8.94 -0.48 1.57
C GLU A 210 9.42 0.56 2.60
N GLY A 211 10.43 0.23 3.40
CA GLY A 211 11.14 1.17 4.24
C GLY A 211 11.64 0.57 5.55
N HIS A 212 12.48 1.33 6.26
CA HIS A 212 12.96 0.94 7.59
C HIS A 212 11.79 0.83 8.57
N LEU A 213 11.75 -0.24 9.36
CA LEU A 213 10.66 -0.51 10.30
C LEU A 213 10.51 0.57 11.38
N ASP A 214 11.60 1.27 11.70
CA ASP A 214 11.65 2.38 12.65
C ASP A 214 11.50 3.78 12.00
N LYS A 215 11.02 3.82 10.75
CA LYS A 215 10.78 5.05 9.96
C LYS A 215 9.40 4.99 9.28
N ASN A 216 9.29 5.66 8.12
CA ASN A 216 8.06 5.79 7.36
C ASN A 216 8.06 4.91 6.11
N VAL A 217 6.86 4.51 5.73
CA VAL A 217 6.56 3.73 4.52
C VAL A 217 6.86 4.56 3.26
N ARG A 218 7.35 3.86 2.24
CA ARG A 218 7.63 4.36 0.89
C ARG A 218 7.06 3.40 -0.15
N ALA A 219 6.92 3.90 -1.36
CA ALA A 219 6.51 3.14 -2.54
C ALA A 219 7.45 3.42 -3.70
N TYR A 220 7.77 2.41 -4.49
CA TYR A 220 8.69 2.51 -5.62
C TYR A 220 8.19 1.72 -6.84
N ASN A 221 8.55 2.22 -8.02
CA ASN A 221 8.57 1.45 -9.27
C ASN A 221 9.98 1.59 -9.86
N HIS A 222 10.69 0.47 -9.98
CA HIS A 222 12.02 0.42 -10.60
C HIS A 222 11.88 0.30 -12.10
N THR A 223 12.73 1.03 -12.83
CA THR A 223 12.63 1.17 -14.29
C THR A 223 12.99 -0.15 -14.98
N PRO A 224 12.08 -0.80 -15.74
CA PRO A 224 12.45 -1.96 -16.55
C PRO A 224 13.61 -1.64 -17.51
N GLY A 225 14.57 -2.55 -17.61
CA GLY A 225 15.81 -2.39 -18.38
C GLY A 225 16.89 -1.50 -17.74
N ASN A 226 16.57 -0.76 -16.68
CA ASN A 226 17.54 -0.02 -15.88
C ASN A 226 17.07 0.14 -14.42
N PRO A 227 16.88 -0.98 -13.70
CA PRO A 227 16.13 -0.98 -12.45
C PRO A 227 16.88 -0.36 -11.25
N SER A 228 18.14 0.04 -11.43
CA SER A 228 18.82 0.90 -10.44
C SER A 228 18.21 2.31 -10.36
N GLU A 229 17.41 2.71 -11.34
CA GLU A 229 16.69 3.98 -11.36
C GLU A 229 15.21 3.76 -11.03
N ASN A 230 14.67 4.60 -10.16
CA ASN A 230 13.25 4.62 -9.83
C ASN A 230 12.49 5.48 -10.83
N SER A 231 11.61 4.89 -11.63
CA SER A 231 10.69 5.63 -12.50
C SER A 231 9.54 6.27 -11.69
N PHE A 232 9.28 5.74 -10.50
CA PHE A 232 8.42 6.35 -9.49
C PHE A 232 9.01 6.15 -8.10
N ALA A 233 8.92 7.18 -7.25
CA ALA A 233 9.24 7.09 -5.83
C ALA A 233 8.30 7.98 -5.02
N ARG A 234 7.78 7.45 -3.91
CA ARG A 234 6.91 8.20 -3.00
C ARG A 234 7.31 7.96 -1.56
N ARG A 235 7.56 9.03 -0.83
CA ARG A 235 7.71 9.02 0.63
C ARG A 235 6.40 9.39 1.28
N THR A 236 6.04 8.71 2.37
CA THR A 236 4.87 9.04 3.18
C THR A 236 5.31 9.52 4.57
N ALA A 237 4.37 10.08 5.33
CA ALA A 237 4.54 10.33 6.76
C ALA A 237 3.98 9.18 7.62
N VAL A 238 3.58 8.06 7.02
CA VAL A 238 2.94 6.93 7.69
C VAL A 238 4.02 6.03 8.28
N PRO A 239 4.08 5.84 9.62
CA PRO A 239 4.97 4.85 10.22
C PRO A 239 4.42 3.43 10.00
N PHE A 240 5.25 2.40 10.19
CA PHE A 240 4.78 1.01 10.16
C PHE A 240 4.01 0.57 11.41
N THR A 241 4.01 1.36 12.49
CA THR A 241 3.57 0.93 13.82
C THR A 241 2.06 0.73 13.97
N ASP A 242 1.27 1.33 13.09
CA ASP A 242 -0.19 1.25 13.10
C ASP A 242 -0.70 0.30 12.00
N TRP A 243 -1.85 -0.32 12.22
CA TRP A 243 -2.49 -1.16 11.21
C TRP A 243 -2.93 -0.32 10.02
N HIS A 244 -2.41 -0.67 8.85
CA HIS A 244 -2.77 -0.05 7.58
C HIS A 244 -2.95 -1.10 6.50
N THR A 245 -3.85 -0.82 5.58
CA THR A 245 -4.03 -1.59 4.35
C THR A 245 -3.23 -0.95 3.22
N TYR A 246 -2.19 -1.62 2.76
CA TYR A 246 -1.35 -1.18 1.64
C TYR A 246 -1.78 -1.92 0.37
N THR A 247 -1.99 -1.17 -0.71
CA THR A 247 -2.42 -1.73 -1.99
C THR A 247 -1.54 -1.26 -3.15
N ILE A 248 -1.14 -2.21 -4.00
CA ILE A 248 -0.65 -1.99 -5.36
C ILE A 248 -1.77 -2.38 -6.32
N ASP A 249 -2.23 -1.44 -7.14
CA ASP A 249 -3.02 -1.71 -8.35
C ASP A 249 -2.09 -1.60 -9.55
N TRP A 250 -1.72 -2.73 -10.16
CA TRP A 250 -0.87 -2.78 -11.34
C TRP A 250 -1.69 -3.22 -12.53
N THR A 251 -1.87 -2.32 -13.48
CA THR A 251 -2.60 -2.52 -14.75
C THR A 251 -1.65 -2.34 -15.93
N PRO A 252 -2.08 -2.61 -17.18
CA PRO A 252 -1.25 -2.34 -18.36
C PRO A 252 -0.85 -0.87 -18.53
N ASP A 253 -1.67 0.07 -18.03
CA ASP A 253 -1.53 1.50 -18.30
C ASP A 253 -1.04 2.30 -17.08
N GLU A 254 -1.25 1.80 -15.86
CA GLU A 254 -0.96 2.51 -14.62
C GLU A 254 -0.62 1.57 -13.47
N ILE A 255 0.31 1.99 -12.61
CA ILE A 255 0.47 1.49 -11.24
C ILE A 255 -0.04 2.56 -10.27
N ALA A 256 -0.96 2.20 -9.39
CA ALA A 256 -1.46 3.06 -8.31
C ALA A 256 -1.15 2.44 -6.94
N PHE A 257 -0.67 3.29 -6.02
CA PHE A 257 -0.35 2.91 -4.64
C PHE A 257 -1.34 3.56 -3.68
N SER A 258 -1.92 2.79 -2.77
CA SER A 258 -2.93 3.29 -1.82
C SER A 258 -2.69 2.81 -0.38
N ILE A 259 -2.96 3.69 0.59
CA ILE A 259 -3.00 3.36 2.02
C ILE A 259 -4.43 3.57 2.51
N ASP A 260 -5.04 2.56 3.11
CA ASP A 260 -6.42 2.58 3.63
C ASP A 260 -7.45 3.05 2.59
N GLY A 261 -7.25 2.63 1.34
CA GLY A 261 -8.10 3.02 0.21
C GLY A 261 -7.86 4.43 -0.33
N VAL A 262 -6.90 5.20 0.22
CA VAL A 262 -6.50 6.51 -0.28
C VAL A 262 -5.27 6.39 -1.15
N THR A 263 -5.40 6.72 -2.43
CA THR A 263 -4.27 6.75 -3.38
C THR A 263 -3.23 7.79 -2.96
N ILE A 264 -2.00 7.34 -2.72
CA ILE A 264 -0.87 8.19 -2.34
C ILE A 264 -0.01 8.61 -3.53
N GLY A 265 -0.15 7.95 -4.68
CA GLY A 265 0.48 8.28 -5.95
C GLY A 265 0.20 7.24 -7.02
N THR A 266 0.35 7.64 -8.29
CA THR A 266 0.24 6.77 -9.46
C THR A 266 1.37 7.05 -10.45
N THR A 267 1.65 6.09 -11.33
CA THR A 267 2.54 6.26 -12.49
C THR A 267 2.00 5.51 -13.69
N SER A 268 2.09 6.12 -14.87
CA SER A 268 1.83 5.50 -16.18
C SER A 268 3.12 5.31 -16.99
N HIS A 269 4.27 5.41 -16.34
CA HIS A 269 5.59 5.31 -16.94
C HIS A 269 6.29 4.05 -16.46
N ASP A 270 7.03 3.42 -17.39
CA ASP A 270 7.92 2.29 -17.07
C ASP A 270 7.19 1.16 -16.33
N ILE A 271 5.98 0.84 -16.82
CA ILE A 271 5.13 -0.22 -16.28
C ILE A 271 5.76 -1.57 -16.65
N PRO A 272 6.11 -2.43 -15.67
CA PRO A 272 6.58 -3.77 -15.94
C PRO A 272 5.55 -4.55 -16.77
N THR A 273 6.02 -5.36 -17.71
CA THR A 273 5.17 -6.23 -18.55
C THR A 273 5.48 -7.72 -18.39
N ALA A 274 6.50 -8.05 -17.60
CA ALA A 274 6.84 -9.43 -17.28
C ALA A 274 5.86 -10.03 -16.27
N LYS A 275 6.03 -11.30 -15.93
CA LYS A 275 5.32 -11.88 -14.79
C LYS A 275 6.11 -11.59 -13.52
N LEU A 276 5.43 -11.03 -12.53
CA LEU A 276 6.02 -10.75 -11.22
C LEU A 276 5.27 -11.51 -10.13
N HIS A 277 5.99 -12.20 -9.25
CA HIS A 277 5.47 -12.79 -8.02
C HIS A 277 5.67 -11.85 -6.85
N TRP A 278 4.80 -11.97 -5.84
CA TRP A 278 4.86 -11.11 -4.68
C TRP A 278 5.73 -11.75 -3.60
N VAL A 279 6.65 -11.00 -3.02
CA VAL A 279 7.48 -11.42 -1.90
C VAL A 279 7.24 -10.44 -0.77
N MET A 280 6.92 -10.97 0.42
CA MET A 280 6.82 -10.18 1.64
C MET A 280 8.06 -10.46 2.48
N GLN A 281 9.11 -9.65 2.30
CA GLN A 281 10.39 -9.84 2.99
C GLN A 281 10.70 -8.71 3.96
N ILE A 282 11.28 -9.10 5.09
CA ILE A 282 11.91 -8.22 6.07
C ILE A 282 13.40 -8.50 6.06
N GLU A 283 14.19 -7.50 5.78
CA GLU A 283 15.63 -7.58 5.52
C GLU A 283 16.40 -6.55 6.34
N THR A 284 17.72 -6.69 6.39
CA THR A 284 18.60 -5.73 7.08
C THR A 284 18.90 -4.49 6.24
N THR A 285 19.29 -3.38 6.88
CA THR A 285 19.55 -2.09 6.19
C THR A 285 20.97 -1.94 5.64
N LYS A 286 21.53 -2.99 4.99
CA LYS A 286 22.93 -3.06 4.47
C LYS A 286 24.05 -2.97 5.52
N THR A 287 23.70 -2.84 6.78
CA THR A 287 24.62 -2.85 7.92
C THR A 287 24.05 -3.75 8.99
N THR A 288 24.91 -4.41 9.75
CA THR A 288 24.50 -5.21 10.91
C THR A 288 23.62 -4.37 11.85
N PRO A 289 22.38 -4.80 12.13
CA PRO A 289 21.52 -4.14 13.11
C PRO A 289 22.18 -4.14 14.50
N PRO A 290 21.73 -3.28 15.43
CA PRO A 290 22.23 -3.32 16.81
C PRO A 290 22.00 -4.70 17.47
N ASP A 291 22.93 -5.13 18.31
CA ASP A 291 22.74 -6.31 19.15
C ASP A 291 21.51 -6.14 20.06
N GLY A 292 20.67 -7.17 20.11
CA GLY A 292 19.38 -7.16 20.79
C GLY A 292 18.24 -6.49 20.02
N ALA A 293 18.44 -6.05 18.76
CA ALA A 293 17.34 -5.61 17.92
C ALA A 293 16.44 -6.80 17.56
N GLU A 294 15.16 -6.77 17.93
CA GLU A 294 14.20 -7.84 17.68
C GLU A 294 12.77 -7.30 17.57
N GLY A 295 11.93 -8.02 16.83
CA GLY A 295 10.52 -7.70 16.64
C GLY A 295 9.93 -8.44 15.45
N ALA A 296 8.76 -8.04 15.00
CA ALA A 296 8.14 -8.62 13.80
C ALA A 296 7.35 -7.60 12.97
N VAL A 297 7.15 -7.94 11.70
CA VAL A 297 6.01 -7.42 10.93
C VAL A 297 4.84 -8.38 11.12
N GLN A 298 3.70 -7.83 11.53
CA GLN A 298 2.46 -8.57 11.75
C GLN A 298 1.49 -8.30 10.62
N VAL A 299 1.01 -9.36 9.97
CA VAL A 299 0.08 -9.31 8.86
C VAL A 299 -1.24 -9.94 9.29
N ASP A 300 -2.32 -9.17 9.22
CA ASP A 300 -3.68 -9.62 9.53
C ASP A 300 -4.27 -10.41 8.36
N TRP A 301 -4.09 -9.91 7.15
CA TRP A 301 -4.49 -10.61 5.94
C TRP A 301 -3.72 -10.15 4.72
N ALA A 302 -3.70 -11.00 3.69
CA ALA A 302 -3.16 -10.72 2.38
C ALA A 302 -4.11 -11.22 1.29
N THR A 303 -4.25 -10.46 0.19
CA THR A 303 -5.10 -10.82 -0.95
C THR A 303 -4.43 -10.47 -2.27
N ILE A 304 -4.70 -11.29 -3.28
CA ILE A 304 -4.27 -11.05 -4.67
C ILE A 304 -5.47 -11.17 -5.57
N TYR A 305 -5.59 -10.24 -6.51
CA TYR A 305 -6.55 -10.28 -7.59
C TYR A 305 -5.86 -10.30 -8.94
N ARG A 306 -6.47 -11.01 -9.89
CA ARG A 306 -6.13 -10.96 -11.31
C ARG A 306 -6.84 -9.78 -11.97
N TYR A 307 -6.15 -9.08 -12.86
CA TYR A 307 -6.74 -8.06 -13.72
C TYR A 307 -7.57 -8.69 -14.86
N GLU A 308 -8.78 -8.20 -15.12
CA GLU A 308 -9.73 -8.80 -16.09
C GLU A 308 -9.89 -8.02 -17.40
N GLY A 309 -9.26 -6.85 -17.57
CA GLY A 309 -9.25 -6.12 -18.86
C GLY A 309 -9.44 -4.62 -18.76
#